data_AF-A0A959SHS7-F1
#
_entry.id   AF-A0A959SHS7-F1
#
_cell.length_a   1.000
_cell.length_b   1.000
_cell.length_c   1.000
_cell.angle_alpha   90.00
_cell.angle_beta   90.00
_cell.angle_gamma   90.00
#
_symmetry.space_group_name_H-M   'P 1'
#
loop_
_entity.id
_entity.type
_entity.pdbx_description
1 polymer ?
#
loop_
_entity_poly.entity_id
_entity_poly.type
_entity_poly.pdbx_seq_one_letter_code
_entity_poly.pdbx_strand_id
1 'polypeptide(L)'
;PGKIMPLDLLHYQGKLICQKDSFLCAAKGVSIGIDFQKRLGVGLFGGEGFIMQKLEGDGQVYIHAGGTTVQKELAPGETLRVDTGCLVAMTQTVDYDIKFIGGIRNTLFGGEGLFLAHLRGPGHIWIQSLPFSRLADNIIAAAPRAGGKGKEEGSVLGGLGRLLDGDN
;
A
#
# COMPACT_ATOMS: atom_id res chain seq x y z
N PRO A 1 4.94 -11.87 6.02
CA PRO A 1 5.42 -13.08 5.32
C PRO A 1 5.69 -12.77 3.85
N GLY A 2 6.86 -13.14 3.33
CA GLY A 2 7.27 -12.72 1.99
C GLY A 2 8.66 -13.21 1.59
N LYS A 3 9.17 -12.69 0.47
CA LYS A 3 10.50 -12.99 -0.08
C LYS A 3 11.41 -11.78 0.06
N ILE A 4 12.67 -12.03 0.42
CA ILE A 4 13.74 -11.01 0.39
C ILE A 4 14.47 -11.13 -0.94
N MET A 5 14.66 -10.01 -1.62
CA MET A 5 15.35 -9.90 -2.89
C MET A 5 16.64 -9.10 -2.71
N PRO A 6 17.82 -9.73 -2.86
CA PRO A 6 19.07 -9.01 -2.98
C PRO A 6 19.18 -8.41 -4.40
N LEU A 7 19.38 -7.10 -4.49
CA LEU A 7 19.54 -6.38 -5.76
C LEU A 7 20.84 -5.59 -5.70
N ASP A 8 21.69 -5.78 -6.71
CA ASP A 8 22.93 -5.01 -6.86
C ASP A 8 22.62 -3.74 -7.67
N LEU A 9 22.83 -2.57 -7.08
CA LEU A 9 22.53 -1.29 -7.72
C LEU A 9 23.36 -1.07 -8.99
N LEU A 10 24.55 -1.66 -9.11
CA LEU A 10 25.38 -1.53 -10.32
C LEU A 10 24.70 -2.14 -11.56
N HIS A 11 23.90 -3.20 -11.39
CA HIS A 11 23.11 -3.77 -12.49
C HIS A 11 21.96 -2.86 -12.94
N TYR A 12 21.64 -1.83 -12.15
CA TYR A 12 20.53 -0.89 -12.38
C TYR A 12 21.02 0.55 -12.46
N GLN A 13 22.22 0.78 -13.00
CA GLN A 13 22.82 2.12 -13.21
C GLN A 13 22.96 2.93 -11.91
N GLY A 14 23.19 2.24 -10.79
CA GLY A 14 23.42 2.84 -9.48
C GLY A 14 22.16 3.40 -8.81
N LYS A 15 20.96 3.21 -9.38
CA LYS A 15 19.71 3.71 -8.79
C LYS A 15 18.55 2.72 -8.94
N LEU A 16 17.88 2.45 -7.83
CA LEU A 16 16.60 1.75 -7.79
C LEU A 16 15.57 2.58 -7.04
N ILE A 17 14.30 2.49 -7.43
CA ILE A 17 13.19 3.12 -6.73
C ILE A 17 12.34 2.01 -6.10
N CYS A 18 12.02 2.12 -4.81
CA CYS A 18 11.23 1.11 -4.09
C CYS A 18 10.18 1.74 -3.18
N GLN A 19 9.13 0.99 -2.86
CA GLN A 19 8.15 1.42 -1.88
C GLN A 19 8.78 1.41 -0.48
N LYS A 20 8.47 2.42 0.34
CA LYS A 20 9.09 2.63 1.66
C LYS A 20 9.07 1.37 2.55
N ASP A 21 7.94 0.69 2.63
CA ASP A 21 7.78 -0.49 3.51
C ASP A 21 8.37 -1.78 2.90
N SER A 22 8.81 -1.74 1.64
CA SER A 22 9.55 -2.81 0.99
C SER A 22 11.06 -2.73 1.27
N PHE A 23 11.61 -1.57 1.61
CA PHE A 23 13.03 -1.45 1.94
C PHE A 23 13.36 -2.19 3.25
N LEU A 24 14.35 -3.10 3.23
CA LEU A 24 14.79 -3.83 4.41
C LEU A 24 16.13 -3.31 4.94
N CYS A 25 17.17 -3.34 4.10
CA CYS A 25 18.50 -2.84 4.43
C CYS A 25 19.34 -2.62 3.17
N ALA A 26 20.50 -1.96 3.32
CA ALA A 26 21.45 -1.74 2.24
C ALA A 26 22.90 -1.79 2.74
N ALA A 27 23.82 -2.03 1.81
CA ALA A 27 25.24 -1.88 2.06
C ALA A 27 25.59 -0.46 2.54
N LYS A 28 26.61 -0.35 3.41
CA LYS A 28 27.11 0.94 3.88
C LYS A 28 27.57 1.77 2.69
N GLY A 29 27.08 3.00 2.59
CA GLY A 29 27.39 3.92 1.49
C GLY A 29 26.24 4.13 0.51
N VAL A 30 25.24 3.23 0.49
CA VAL A 30 24.00 3.45 -0.27
C VAL A 30 23.20 4.59 0.37
N SER A 31 22.89 5.60 -0.42
CA SER A 31 22.04 6.72 -0.04
C SER A 31 20.57 6.35 -0.19
N ILE A 32 19.76 6.72 0.80
CA ILE A 32 18.32 6.50 0.81
C ILE A 32 17.65 7.88 0.83
N GLY A 33 16.87 8.17 -0.20
CA GLY A 33 16.13 9.42 -0.32
C GLY A 33 14.67 9.18 -0.68
N ILE A 34 13.85 10.23 -0.61
CA ILE A 34 12.49 10.21 -1.15
C ILE A 34 12.59 10.48 -2.66
N ASP A 35 11.99 9.61 -3.47
CA ASP A 35 11.82 9.82 -4.91
C ASP A 35 10.45 10.45 -5.20
N PHE A 36 9.42 9.99 -4.49
CA PHE A 36 8.06 10.49 -4.61
C PHE A 36 7.29 10.32 -3.31
N GLN A 37 6.45 11.29 -3.00
CA GLN A 37 5.51 11.19 -1.90
C GLN A 37 4.18 11.79 -2.32
N LYS A 38 3.10 11.02 -2.15
CA LYS A 38 1.72 11.48 -2.36
C LYS A 38 0.87 11.08 -1.18
N ARG A 39 0.23 12.07 -0.54
CA ARG A 39 -0.72 11.82 0.54
C ARG A 39 -1.99 11.20 -0.05
N LEU A 40 -2.23 9.92 0.27
CA LEU A 40 -3.38 9.15 -0.22
C LEU A 40 -4.39 8.93 0.91
N GLY A 41 -5.11 9.98 1.30
CA GLY A 41 -6.11 9.91 2.38
C GLY A 41 -5.56 9.40 3.73
N VAL A 42 -6.42 9.26 4.73
CA VAL A 42 -6.01 8.96 6.12
C VAL A 42 -6.02 7.46 6.48
N GLY A 43 -6.38 6.56 5.55
CA GLY A 43 -6.61 5.13 5.88
C GLY A 43 -5.56 4.14 5.35
N LEU A 44 -5.17 4.22 4.08
CA LEU A 44 -4.53 3.10 3.38
C LEU A 44 -3.01 2.88 3.63
N PHE A 45 -2.31 3.86 4.20
CA PHE A 45 -0.83 3.83 4.30
C PHE A 45 -0.31 4.50 5.58
N GLY A 46 -0.96 4.25 6.72
CA GLY A 46 -0.49 4.77 8.01
C GLY A 46 -0.47 6.30 8.13
N GLY A 47 -1.27 7.01 7.33
CA GLY A 47 -1.42 8.47 7.34
C GLY A 47 -0.32 9.27 6.62
N GLU A 48 0.83 8.67 6.30
CA GLU A 48 1.92 9.33 5.56
C GLU A 48 1.67 9.37 4.04
N GLY A 49 0.79 8.48 3.56
CA GLY A 49 0.49 8.29 2.15
C GLY A 49 1.45 7.32 1.46
N PHE A 50 1.46 7.35 0.13
CA PHE A 50 2.34 6.51 -0.67
C PHE A 50 3.69 7.18 -0.85
N ILE A 51 4.75 6.51 -0.39
CA ILE A 51 6.13 6.97 -0.44
C ILE A 51 6.96 5.98 -1.25
N MET A 52 7.59 6.48 -2.30
CA MET A 52 8.66 5.80 -3.02
C MET A 52 10.00 6.37 -2.58
N GLN A 53 10.93 5.50 -2.23
CA GLN A 53 12.30 5.82 -1.89
C GLN A 53 13.22 5.53 -3.07
N LYS A 54 14.19 6.41 -3.30
CA LYS A 54 15.33 6.14 -4.17
C LYS A 54 16.49 5.59 -3.36
N LEU A 55 17.09 4.53 -3.87
CA LEU A 55 18.29 3.89 -3.34
C LEU A 55 19.40 4.14 -4.36
N GLU A 56 20.42 4.90 -3.98
CA GLU A 56 21.49 5.37 -4.88
C GLU A 56 22.86 4.98 -4.35
N GLY A 57 23.68 4.31 -5.17
CA GLY A 57 25.02 3.85 -4.78
C GLY A 57 25.53 2.68 -5.62
N ASP A 58 26.61 2.05 -5.17
CA ASP A 58 27.34 0.98 -5.83
C ASP A 58 27.34 -0.34 -5.03
N GLY A 59 26.43 -0.45 -4.05
CA GLY A 59 26.30 -1.60 -3.17
C GLY A 59 25.01 -2.40 -3.37
N GLN A 60 24.89 -3.49 -2.62
CA GLN A 60 23.67 -4.30 -2.58
C GLN A 60 22.60 -3.66 -1.70
N VAL A 61 21.35 -3.82 -2.13
CA VAL A 61 20.14 -3.50 -1.37
C VAL A 61 19.28 -4.74 -1.20
N TYR A 62 18.56 -4.81 -0.09
CA TYR A 62 17.67 -5.92 0.23
C TYR A 62 16.25 -5.38 0.33
N ILE A 63 15.35 -5.96 -0.46
CA ILE A 63 13.97 -5.54 -0.58
C ILE A 63 13.04 -6.70 -0.22
N HIS A 64 12.08 -6.45 0.65
CA HIS A 64 11.03 -7.39 1.04
C HIS A 64 9.78 -7.21 0.16
N ALA A 65 9.30 -8.32 -0.39
CA ALA A 65 8.03 -8.41 -1.11
C ALA A 65 7.09 -9.35 -0.37
N GLY A 66 5.90 -8.87 -0.01
CA GLY A 66 4.87 -9.63 0.70
C GLY A 66 4.21 -10.72 -0.16
N GLY A 67 4.15 -11.94 0.38
CA GLY A 67 3.69 -13.10 -0.39
C GLY A 67 4.67 -13.51 -1.49
N THR A 68 4.19 -13.69 -2.71
CA THR A 68 5.00 -14.03 -3.89
C THR A 68 5.38 -12.77 -4.65
N THR A 69 6.60 -12.76 -5.20
CA THR A 69 7.09 -11.67 -6.05
C THR A 69 7.12 -12.08 -7.52
N VAL A 70 6.79 -11.14 -8.39
CA VAL A 70 6.97 -11.26 -9.85
C VAL A 70 7.86 -10.12 -10.30
N GLN A 71 8.92 -10.44 -11.03
CA GLN A 71 9.72 -9.48 -11.78
C GLN A 71 9.19 -9.44 -13.21
N LYS A 72 8.94 -8.23 -13.73
CA LYS A 72 8.58 -8.03 -15.13
C LYS A 72 9.49 -6.99 -15.75
N GLU A 73 9.92 -7.25 -16.98
CA GLU A 73 10.57 -6.26 -17.83
C GLU A 73 9.50 -5.61 -18.71
N LEU A 74 9.48 -4.28 -18.74
CA LEU A 74 8.63 -3.48 -19.60
C LEU A 74 9.47 -3.04 -20.81
N ALA A 75 8.98 -3.34 -22.01
CA ALA A 75 9.57 -2.82 -23.23
C ALA A 75 9.37 -1.28 -23.34
N PRO A 76 10.14 -0.57 -24.19
CA PRO A 76 9.94 0.86 -24.42
C PRO A 76 8.48 1.17 -24.81
N GLY A 77 7.82 2.02 -24.01
CA GLY A 77 6.42 2.40 -24.24
C GLY A 77 5.39 1.35 -23.81
N GLU A 78 5.78 0.15 -23.38
CA GLU A 78 4.87 -0.81 -22.76
C GLU A 78 4.32 -0.21 -21.47
N THR A 79 3.01 -0.38 -21.23
CA THR A 79 2.35 0.13 -20.03
C THR A 79 1.78 -1.00 -19.19
N LEU A 80 1.81 -0.83 -17.87
CA LEU A 80 1.17 -1.73 -16.92
C LEU A 80 0.46 -0.91 -15.84
N ARG A 81 -0.72 -1.35 -15.42
CA ARG A 81 -1.41 -0.79 -14.27
C ARG A 81 -1.40 -1.81 -13.14
N VAL A 82 -0.95 -1.39 -11.97
CA VAL A 82 -0.81 -2.24 -10.79
C VAL A 82 -1.47 -1.54 -9.61
N ASP A 83 -2.06 -2.30 -8.68
CA ASP A 83 -2.43 -1.75 -7.38
C ASP A 83 -1.22 -1.11 -6.72
N THR A 84 -1.40 0.10 -6.18
CA THR A 84 -0.28 0.90 -5.65
C THR A 84 0.43 0.20 -4.49
N GLY A 85 -0.30 -0.54 -3.64
CA GLY A 85 0.31 -1.33 -2.56
C GLY A 85 1.09 -2.55 -3.08
N CYS A 86 0.76 -3.07 -4.25
CA CYS A 86 1.46 -4.21 -4.85
C CYS A 86 2.77 -3.84 -5.55
N LEU A 87 3.06 -2.56 -5.79
CA LEU A 87 4.34 -2.14 -6.36
C LEU A 87 5.44 -2.20 -5.29
N VAL A 88 6.48 -3.00 -5.54
CA VAL A 88 7.61 -3.19 -4.61
C VAL A 88 8.77 -2.29 -5.00
N ALA A 89 9.21 -2.39 -6.26
CA ALA A 89 10.34 -1.63 -6.78
C ALA A 89 10.28 -1.49 -8.30
N MET A 90 11.08 -0.59 -8.84
CA MET A 90 11.29 -0.38 -10.26
C MET A 90 12.64 0.26 -10.55
N THR A 91 13.12 0.10 -11.78
CA THR A 91 14.30 0.83 -12.27
C THR A 91 13.95 2.29 -12.56
N GLN A 92 14.94 3.18 -12.44
CA GLN A 92 14.77 4.62 -12.67
C GLN A 92 14.25 5.02 -14.06
N THR A 93 14.33 4.10 -15.03
CA THR A 93 13.91 4.31 -16.41
C THR A 93 12.40 4.13 -16.61
N VAL A 94 11.70 3.56 -15.62
CA VAL A 94 10.25 3.37 -15.66
C VAL A 94 9.56 4.67 -15.25
N ASP A 95 8.76 5.23 -16.14
CA ASP A 95 7.87 6.35 -15.84
C ASP A 95 6.66 5.84 -15.03
N TYR A 96 6.29 6.56 -13.97
CA TYR A 96 5.21 6.14 -13.09
C TYR A 96 4.32 7.30 -12.61
N ASP A 97 3.01 7.04 -12.54
CA ASP A 97 2.03 7.97 -11.99
C ASP A 97 0.99 7.22 -11.14
N ILE A 98 0.54 7.84 -10.04
CA ILE A 98 -0.45 7.26 -9.13
C ILE A 98 -1.81 7.89 -9.39
N LYS A 99 -2.74 7.09 -9.91
CA LYS A 99 -4.10 7.51 -10.26
C LYS A 99 -5.12 6.92 -9.31
N PHE A 100 -6.02 7.77 -8.82
CA PHE A 100 -7.19 7.33 -8.08
C PHE A 100 -8.26 6.84 -9.05
N ILE A 101 -8.81 5.66 -8.78
CA ILE A 101 -9.98 5.12 -9.48
C ILE A 101 -11.11 5.03 -8.46
N GLY A 102 -12.02 6.02 -8.52
CA GLY A 102 -13.21 6.08 -7.67
C GLY A 102 -14.44 5.46 -8.34
N GLY A 103 -15.33 4.87 -7.55
CA GLY A 103 -16.66 4.45 -8.03
C GLY A 103 -17.36 3.40 -7.16
N ILE A 104 -18.69 3.50 -7.10
CA ILE A 104 -19.66 2.65 -6.38
C ILE A 104 -19.55 1.15 -6.73
N ARG A 105 -18.82 0.78 -7.80
CA ARG A 105 -18.59 -0.62 -8.21
C ARG A 105 -17.48 -1.35 -7.43
N ASN A 106 -16.71 -0.68 -6.57
CA ASN A 106 -15.60 -1.29 -5.82
C ASN A 106 -16.00 -1.89 -4.45
N THR A 107 -17.26 -2.26 -4.27
CA THR A 107 -17.78 -2.89 -3.03
C THR A 107 -17.06 -4.20 -2.65
N LEU A 108 -16.34 -4.84 -3.57
CA LEU A 108 -15.51 -6.02 -3.31
C LEU A 108 -14.28 -5.74 -2.40
N PHE A 109 -13.91 -4.47 -2.19
CA PHE A 109 -12.78 -4.08 -1.34
C PHE A 109 -13.22 -3.17 -0.17
N GLY A 110 -14.42 -3.36 0.37
CA GLY A 110 -14.87 -2.63 1.57
C GLY A 110 -15.29 -1.17 1.34
N GLY A 111 -15.45 -0.73 0.08
CA GLY A 111 -15.90 0.62 -0.25
C GLY A 111 -14.81 1.68 -0.31
N GLU A 112 -13.55 1.30 -0.13
CA GLU A 112 -12.41 2.21 -0.27
C GLU A 112 -12.01 2.36 -1.75
N GLY A 113 -11.69 3.59 -2.16
CA GLY A 113 -11.26 3.86 -3.53
C GLY A 113 -9.88 3.26 -3.81
N LEU A 114 -9.68 2.78 -5.04
CA LEU A 114 -8.46 2.06 -5.43
C LEU A 114 -7.45 3.04 -6.04
N PHE A 115 -6.22 3.04 -5.55
CA PHE A 115 -5.12 3.75 -6.21
C PHE A 115 -4.35 2.78 -7.10
N LEU A 116 -4.24 3.09 -8.40
CA LEU A 116 -3.39 2.34 -9.32
C LEU A 116 -2.14 3.12 -9.66
N ALA A 117 -1.00 2.43 -9.63
CA ALA A 117 0.24 2.85 -10.25
C ALA A 117 0.17 2.54 -11.76
N HIS A 118 0.29 3.57 -12.58
CA HIS A 118 0.45 3.44 -14.02
C HIS A 118 1.94 3.51 -14.34
N LEU A 119 2.50 2.40 -14.81
CA LEU A 119 3.92 2.20 -15.09
C LEU A 119 4.12 2.17 -16.60
N ARG A 120 5.17 2.84 -17.10
CA ARG A 120 5.53 2.85 -18.52
C ARG A 120 7.03 2.62 -18.69
N GLY A 121 7.37 1.61 -19.48
CA GLY A 121 8.75 1.21 -19.75
C GLY A 121 9.52 2.18 -20.65
N PRO A 122 10.83 1.96 -20.80
CA PRO A 122 11.50 0.68 -20.53
C PRO A 122 12.00 0.50 -19.10
N GLY A 123 12.11 -0.76 -18.64
CA GLY A 123 12.79 -1.08 -17.38
C GLY A 123 12.23 -2.29 -16.64
N HIS A 124 12.77 -2.57 -15.46
CA HIS A 124 12.27 -3.66 -14.61
C HIS A 124 11.35 -3.13 -13.53
N ILE A 125 10.33 -3.93 -13.21
CA ILE A 125 9.41 -3.70 -12.10
C ILE A 125 9.30 -4.98 -11.27
N TRP A 126 9.08 -4.81 -9.97
CA TRP A 126 8.85 -5.89 -9.02
C TRP A 126 7.50 -5.68 -8.34
N ILE A 127 6.67 -6.72 -8.36
CA ILE A 127 5.29 -6.69 -7.87
C ILE A 127 5.12 -7.80 -6.83
N GLN A 128 4.39 -7.48 -5.75
CA GLN A 128 4.04 -8.42 -4.69
C GLN A 128 2.57 -8.83 -4.75
N SER A 129 2.27 -10.05 -4.31
CA SER A 129 0.89 -10.57 -4.30
C SER A 129 0.10 -10.17 -3.06
N LEU A 130 0.78 -9.93 -1.93
CA LEU A 130 0.14 -9.69 -0.63
C LEU A 130 0.76 -8.45 0.05
N PRO A 131 0.30 -7.24 -0.29
CA PRO A 131 0.78 -6.03 0.37
C PRO A 131 0.33 -5.98 1.82
N PHE A 132 1.21 -5.44 2.68
CA PHE A 132 0.98 -5.42 4.12
C PHE A 132 -0.27 -4.63 4.51
N SER A 133 -0.53 -3.49 3.86
CA SER A 133 -1.74 -2.68 4.09
C SER A 133 -3.01 -3.52 3.93
N ARG A 134 -3.16 -4.24 2.81
CA ARG A 134 -4.30 -5.13 2.58
C ARG A 134 -4.42 -6.24 3.62
N LEU A 135 -3.29 -6.81 4.05
CA LEU A 135 -3.31 -7.81 5.12
C LEU A 135 -3.82 -7.20 6.43
N ALA A 136 -3.35 -6.01 6.79
CA ALA A 136 -3.79 -5.29 7.97
C ALA A 136 -5.29 -4.94 7.89
N ASP A 137 -5.76 -4.41 6.77
CA ASP A 137 -7.16 -4.06 6.55
C ASP A 137 -8.07 -5.29 6.66
N ASN A 138 -7.67 -6.42 6.08
CA ASN A 138 -8.40 -7.68 6.19
C ASN A 138 -8.45 -8.19 7.65
N ILE A 139 -7.36 -8.06 8.40
CA ILE A 139 -7.33 -8.42 9.83
C ILE A 139 -8.26 -7.51 10.62
N ILE A 140 -8.22 -6.19 10.40
CA ILE A 140 -9.08 -5.21 11.09
C ILE A 140 -10.56 -5.47 10.77
N ALA A 141 -10.89 -5.74 9.50
CA ALA A 141 -12.25 -6.05 9.07
C ALA A 141 -12.78 -7.36 9.66
N ALA A 142 -11.91 -8.37 9.84
CA ALA A 142 -12.26 -9.66 10.42
C ALA A 142 -12.18 -9.69 11.95
N ALA A 143 -11.50 -8.73 12.58
CA ALA A 143 -11.39 -8.66 14.03
C ALA A 143 -12.78 -8.45 14.65
N PRO A 144 -13.14 -9.19 15.71
CA PRO A 144 -14.34 -8.88 16.49
C PRO A 144 -14.21 -7.44 16.96
N ARG A 145 -15.23 -6.61 16.75
CA ARG A 145 -15.29 -5.28 17.34
C ARG A 145 -15.23 -5.45 18.87
N ALA A 146 -14.03 -5.40 19.44
CA ALA A 146 -13.84 -5.43 20.88
C ALA A 146 -14.61 -4.24 21.45
N GLY A 147 -15.59 -4.55 22.30
CA GLY A 147 -16.70 -3.67 22.62
C GLY A 147 -16.29 -2.32 23.20
N GLY A 148 -16.96 -1.27 22.72
CA GLY A 148 -17.00 0.05 23.33
C GLY A 148 -18.44 0.45 23.63
N LYS A 149 -18.88 0.13 24.84
CA LYS A 149 -20.11 0.57 25.54
C LYS A 149 -21.45 0.13 24.95
N GLY A 150 -22.08 -0.80 25.66
CA GLY A 150 -23.53 -0.93 25.64
C GLY A 150 -24.19 0.40 25.99
N LYS A 151 -25.16 0.78 25.18
CA LYS A 151 -26.36 1.45 25.65
C LYS A 151 -27.48 1.14 24.67
N GLU A 152 -28.36 0.27 25.15
CA GLU A 152 -29.77 0.13 24.80
C GLU A 152 -30.06 -0.19 23.33
N GLU A 153 -30.55 -1.42 23.15
CA GLU A 153 -31.43 -1.79 22.07
C GLU A 153 -32.38 -0.63 21.77
N GLY A 154 -32.20 0.00 20.61
CA GLY A 154 -33.18 0.89 20.00
C GLY A 154 -34.39 0.09 19.55
N SER A 155 -35.09 -0.52 20.51
CA SER A 155 -36.49 -0.82 20.38
C SER A 155 -37.20 0.52 20.47
N VAL A 156 -38.03 0.81 19.47
CA VAL A 156 -38.89 2.01 19.36
C VAL A 156 -39.82 2.18 20.59
N LEU A 157 -39.84 1.19 21.50
CA LEU A 157 -40.53 1.18 22.78
C LEU A 157 -39.82 1.96 23.91
N GLY A 158 -38.50 2.20 23.84
CA GLY A 158 -37.74 2.86 24.90
C GLY A 158 -38.04 4.36 25.07
N GLY A 159 -38.51 5.02 24.01
CA GLY A 159 -38.95 6.42 24.06
C GLY A 159 -40.32 6.62 24.72
N LEU A 160 -41.18 5.59 24.69
CA LEU A 160 -42.53 5.63 25.27
C LEU A 160 -42.54 5.34 26.77
N GLY A 161 -41.56 4.57 27.28
CA GLY A 161 -41.46 4.24 28.70
C GLY A 161 -41.13 5.43 29.61
N ARG A 162 -40.45 6.47 29.10
CA ARG A 162 -40.10 7.67 29.89
C ARG A 162 -41.21 8.71 30.00
N LEU A 163 -42.33 8.54 29.30
CA LEU A 163 -43.51 9.42 29.40
C LEU A 163 -44.60 8.87 30.34
N LEU A 164 -44.47 7.62 30.79
CA LEU A 164 -45.43 6.97 31.68
C LEU A 164 -44.95 6.84 33.13
N ASP A 165 -43.66 7.12 33.39
CA ASP A 165 -43.04 7.00 34.72
C ASP A 165 -42.80 8.39 35.36
N GLY A 166 -43.81 9.24 35.24
CA GLY A 166 -43.88 10.57 35.87
C GLY A 166 -44.83 10.57 37.06
N ASP A 167 -44.30 10.97 38.21
CA ASP A 167 -44.95 11.38 39.47
C ASP A 167 -45.91 10.39 40.17
N ASN A 168 -45.35 9.58 41.08
CA ASN A 168 -45.57 9.69 42.54
C ASN A 168 -44.66 8.75 43.33
#